data_AF-A0A966CVD8-F1
#
_entry.id   AF-A0A966CVD8-F1
#
_cell.length_a   1.000
_cell.length_b   1.000
_cell.length_c   1.000
_cell.angle_alpha   90.00
_cell.angle_beta   90.00
_cell.angle_gamma   90.00
#
_symmetry.space_group_name_H-M   'P 1'
#
loop_
_entity.id
_entity.type
_entity.pdbx_description
1 polymer ?
#
loop_
_entity_poly.entity_id
_entity_poly.type
_entity_poly.pdbx_seq_one_letter_code
_entity_poly.pdbx_strand_id
1 'polypeptide(L)'
;MIPKGDGDEKPSAQMRETFEEEGWNFAATLQDTFYVFYNDAEYPKPVPFSKEEERDIYEKLFKKKRNSIIFSAVSAIILLGMQLWLLYLKFNDYILGKDHYTGYAYILALMINMIGANREYRSYSLLKRKLEGIDAEEEVDSPYIPTTKWIRVETLINVFIGILMIFPLISMMTEGNVAAVISEDEIPFSYVSLEEIEMPETDRDYYNDLTHMESSSSFLAPVQYKIEQDGKTIDHSNGRQETDDDHLSLSYYELRFKALGNQTLQGMMEYSDTTEVAQEGTDQAWIAEDIGETEIFLLKENKILAITYYGEANLLPYLDEYAEILQPQDAVKSQNPTWVSITEK
;
A
#
# COMPACT_ATOMS: atom_id res chain seq x y z
N MET A 1 34.87 -5.30 17.96
CA MET A 1 36.28 -4.95 17.74
C MET A 1 36.34 -4.05 16.52
N ILE A 2 36.53 -2.75 16.73
CA ILE A 2 36.74 -1.76 15.66
C ILE A 2 38.26 -1.55 15.59
N PRO A 3 38.89 -1.46 14.41
CA PRO A 3 40.34 -1.41 14.29
C PRO A 3 40.87 -0.17 15.01
N LYS A 4 41.87 -0.35 15.87
CA LYS A 4 42.68 0.73 16.42
C LYS A 4 43.48 1.34 15.27
N GLY A 5 43.12 2.55 14.86
CA GLY A 5 44.01 3.40 14.08
C GLY A 5 45.11 3.91 15.01
N ASP A 6 46.35 3.72 14.60
CA ASP A 6 47.54 4.19 15.29
C ASP A 6 47.55 5.72 15.42
N GLY A 7 47.98 6.19 16.59
CA GLY A 7 48.63 7.49 16.74
C GLY A 7 47.89 8.50 17.60
N ASP A 8 48.53 8.87 18.71
CA ASP A 8 48.34 10.14 19.43
C ASP A 8 48.53 11.35 18.48
N GLU A 9 47.60 11.59 17.55
CA GLU A 9 47.60 12.83 16.77
C GLU A 9 47.26 13.98 17.73
N LYS A 10 48.29 14.71 18.14
CA LYS A 10 48.15 15.98 18.85
C LYS A 10 47.63 17.01 17.85
N PRO A 11 46.85 18.03 18.28
CA PRO A 11 46.47 19.13 17.41
C PRO A 11 47.72 19.76 16.78
N SER A 12 47.60 20.23 15.54
CA SER A 12 48.72 20.84 14.82
C SER A 12 49.34 21.97 15.66
N ALA A 13 50.67 22.14 15.58
CA ALA A 13 51.38 23.13 16.39
C ALA A 13 50.77 24.54 16.23
N GLN A 14 50.35 24.87 15.02
CA GLN A 14 49.69 26.12 14.68
C GLN A 14 48.32 26.27 15.37
N MET A 15 47.52 25.20 15.42
CA MET A 15 46.23 25.20 16.12
C MET A 15 46.40 25.32 17.64
N ARG A 16 47.45 24.71 18.21
CA ARG A 16 47.76 24.88 19.64
C ARG A 16 48.20 26.30 19.96
N GLU A 17 49.07 26.88 19.15
CA GLU A 17 49.59 28.23 19.33
C GLU A 17 48.45 29.27 19.29
N THR A 18 47.54 29.17 18.32
CA THR A 18 46.39 30.09 18.23
C THR A 18 45.43 29.97 19.42
N PHE A 19 45.20 28.75 19.93
CA PHE A 19 44.33 28.55 21.09
C PHE A 19 45.02 29.03 22.39
N GLU A 20 46.31 28.74 22.55
CA GLU A 20 47.10 29.18 23.72
C GLU A 20 47.26 30.72 23.75
N GLU A 21 47.39 31.38 22.60
CA GLU A 21 47.42 32.85 22.47
C GLU A 21 46.13 33.52 23.00
N GLU A 22 44.98 32.86 22.83
CA GLU A 22 43.68 33.32 23.33
C GLU A 22 43.36 32.79 24.74
N GLY A 23 44.33 32.15 25.41
CA GLY A 23 44.21 31.64 26.79
C GLY A 23 43.55 30.27 26.93
N TRP A 24 43.37 29.54 25.83
CA TRP A 24 42.81 28.18 25.80
C TRP A 24 43.92 27.13 25.78
N ASN A 25 43.95 26.28 26.81
CA ASN A 25 44.93 25.23 26.97
C ASN A 25 44.38 23.87 26.49
N PHE A 26 45.20 23.06 25.84
CA PHE A 26 44.79 21.72 25.42
C PHE A 26 44.63 20.78 26.62
N ALA A 27 43.45 20.16 26.77
CA ALA A 27 43.17 19.19 27.83
C ALA A 27 43.41 17.74 27.38
N ALA A 28 42.69 17.30 26.34
CA ALA A 28 42.65 15.90 25.93
C ALA A 28 42.06 15.73 24.52
N THR A 29 42.27 14.55 23.95
CA THR A 29 41.57 14.11 22.72
C THR A 29 40.40 13.20 23.11
N LEU A 30 39.19 13.49 22.61
CA LEU A 30 38.00 12.68 22.80
C LEU A 30 37.75 11.82 21.55
N GLN A 31 37.69 10.49 21.74
CA GLN A 31 37.39 9.50 20.69
C GLN A 31 38.27 9.62 19.44
N ASP A 32 39.56 9.95 19.60
CA ASP A 32 40.56 10.07 18.52
C ASP A 32 40.15 11.00 17.35
N THR A 33 39.16 11.88 17.55
CA THR A 33 38.63 12.77 16.50
C THR A 33 38.41 14.20 16.94
N PHE A 34 38.34 14.47 18.25
CA PHE A 34 38.03 15.80 18.78
C PHE A 34 39.08 16.24 19.79
N TYR A 35 39.59 17.46 19.63
CA TYR A 35 40.51 18.09 20.57
C TYR A 35 39.72 18.95 21.56
N VAL A 36 39.90 18.71 22.86
CA VAL A 36 39.26 19.45 23.94
C VAL A 36 40.24 20.47 24.48
N PHE A 37 39.82 21.73 24.54
CA PHE A 37 40.56 22.84 25.13
C PHE A 37 39.79 23.40 26.33
N TYR A 38 40.51 23.92 27.33
CA TYR A 38 39.95 24.53 28.54
C TYR A 38 40.53 25.92 28.74
N ASN A 39 39.77 26.80 29.40
CA ASN A 39 40.21 28.14 29.75
C ASN A 39 39.84 28.39 31.21
N ASP A 40 40.80 28.86 32.00
CA ASP A 40 40.65 29.08 33.44
C ASP A 40 40.07 30.46 33.78
N ALA A 41 39.78 31.29 32.77
CA ALA A 41 39.18 32.61 32.95
C ALA A 41 37.67 32.52 33.26
N GLU A 42 37.20 33.39 34.16
CA GLU A 42 35.77 33.51 34.51
C GLU A 42 34.89 33.92 33.31
N TYR A 43 35.49 34.64 32.33
CA TYR A 43 34.89 34.99 31.05
C TYR A 43 35.93 34.79 29.93
N PRO A 44 36.04 33.57 29.37
CA PRO A 44 37.04 33.30 28.35
C PRO A 44 36.69 34.05 27.06
N LYS A 45 37.71 34.61 26.40
CA LYS A 45 37.51 35.21 25.07
C LYS A 45 37.22 34.10 24.07
N PRO A 46 36.15 34.18 23.27
CA PRO A 46 35.89 33.19 22.23
C PRO A 46 37.03 33.23 21.21
N VAL A 47 37.55 32.06 20.84
CA VAL A 47 38.57 31.94 19.79
C VAL A 47 37.97 32.52 18.50
N PRO A 48 38.59 33.53 17.88
CA PRO A 48 38.07 34.10 16.65
C PRO A 48 38.35 33.12 15.52
N PHE A 49 37.46 32.14 15.32
CA PHE A 49 37.43 31.44 14.04
C PHE A 49 37.31 32.49 12.94
N SER A 50 38.22 32.44 11.96
CA SER A 50 38.15 33.38 10.85
C SER A 50 36.83 33.14 10.11
N LYS A 51 36.07 34.20 9.81
CA LYS A 51 34.80 34.12 9.07
C LYS A 51 34.92 33.34 7.73
N GLU A 52 36.15 33.17 7.22
CA GLU A 52 36.46 32.41 6.02
C GLU A 52 36.48 30.89 6.25
N GLU A 53 36.97 30.41 7.40
CA GLU A 53 36.98 28.98 7.75
C GLU A 53 35.59 28.46 8.08
N GLU A 54 34.77 29.26 8.78
CA GLU A 54 33.37 28.92 9.06
C GLU A 54 32.54 28.86 7.76
N ARG A 55 32.86 29.72 6.78
CA ARG A 55 32.16 29.79 5.50
C ARG A 55 32.37 28.54 4.65
N ASP A 56 33.57 27.98 4.58
CA ASP A 56 33.81 26.74 3.81
C ASP A 56 33.10 25.54 4.47
N ILE A 57 33.11 25.47 5.80
CA ILE A 57 32.38 24.44 6.55
C ILE A 57 30.87 24.58 6.30
N TYR A 58 30.35 25.81 6.31
CA TYR A 58 28.96 26.13 6.06
C TYR A 58 28.53 25.81 4.62
N GLU A 59 29.31 26.18 3.62
CA GLU A 59 29.04 25.87 2.19
C GLU A 59 29.02 24.36 1.94
N LYS A 60 29.94 23.60 2.58
CA LYS A 60 29.94 22.13 2.55
C LYS A 60 28.68 21.54 3.18
N LEU A 61 28.25 22.06 4.33
CA LEU A 61 27.01 21.63 4.98
C LEU A 61 25.77 21.96 4.15
N PHE A 62 25.70 23.17 3.59
CA PHE A 62 24.61 23.61 2.74
C PHE A 62 24.50 22.74 1.49
N LYS A 63 25.61 22.46 0.80
CA LYS A 63 25.65 21.57 -0.37
C LYS A 63 25.21 20.15 -0.01
N LYS A 64 25.64 19.63 1.16
CA LYS A 64 25.23 18.31 1.64
C LYS A 64 23.73 18.25 1.97
N LYS A 65 23.19 19.28 2.64
CA LYS A 65 21.77 19.39 2.99
C LYS A 65 20.90 19.52 1.73
N ARG A 66 21.29 20.39 0.79
CA ARG A 66 20.62 20.52 -0.51
C ARG A 66 20.57 19.20 -1.27
N ASN A 67 21.69 18.47 -1.32
CA ASN A 67 21.75 17.18 -1.99
C ASN A 67 20.89 16.12 -1.28
N SER A 68 20.79 16.17 0.06
CA SER A 68 19.87 15.32 0.82
C SER A 68 18.42 15.56 0.41
N ILE A 69 18.00 16.83 0.37
CA ILE A 69 16.62 17.21 0.04
C ILE A 69 16.29 16.84 -1.40
N ILE A 70 17.19 17.07 -2.35
CA ILE A 70 17.01 16.64 -3.75
C ILE A 70 16.83 15.12 -3.81
N PHE A 71 17.64 14.37 -3.09
CA PHE A 71 17.55 12.92 -3.07
C PHE A 71 16.23 12.44 -2.46
N SER A 72 15.79 13.02 -1.35
CA SER A 72 14.49 12.70 -0.72
C SER A 72 13.32 13.06 -1.63
N ALA A 73 13.37 14.20 -2.32
CA ALA A 73 12.34 14.61 -3.27
C ALA A 73 12.28 13.67 -4.49
N VAL A 74 13.42 13.30 -5.07
CA VAL A 74 13.47 12.32 -6.17
C VAL A 74 12.93 10.96 -5.72
N SER A 75 13.29 10.53 -4.51
CA SER A 75 12.78 9.28 -3.93
C SER A 75 11.26 9.33 -3.75
N ALA A 76 10.71 10.45 -3.25
CA ALA A 76 9.27 10.66 -3.13
C ALA A 76 8.56 10.59 -4.49
N ILE A 77 9.12 11.23 -5.53
CA ILE A 77 8.56 11.20 -6.89
C ILE A 77 8.57 9.79 -7.46
N ILE A 78 9.67 9.04 -7.30
CA ILE A 78 9.76 7.65 -7.77
C ILE A 78 8.72 6.78 -7.06
N LEU A 79 8.60 6.91 -5.73
CA LEU A 79 7.60 6.18 -4.96
C LEU A 79 6.19 6.52 -5.41
N LEU A 80 5.88 7.80 -5.58
CA LEU A 80 4.56 8.26 -6.04
C LEU A 80 4.28 7.75 -7.46
N GLY A 81 5.27 7.78 -8.35
CA GLY A 81 5.18 7.21 -9.70
C GLY A 81 4.93 5.71 -9.69
N MET A 82 5.61 4.95 -8.83
CA MET A 82 5.37 3.51 -8.66
C MET A 82 3.97 3.22 -8.11
N GLN A 83 3.49 3.99 -7.13
CA GLN A 83 2.15 3.83 -6.58
C GLN A 83 1.08 4.14 -7.63
N LEU A 84 1.23 5.23 -8.37
CA LEU A 84 0.33 5.58 -9.47
C LEU A 84 0.38 4.54 -10.61
N TRP A 85 1.55 3.99 -10.90
CA TRP A 85 1.72 2.93 -11.91
C TRP A 85 0.99 1.64 -11.52
N LEU A 86 1.12 1.22 -10.25
CA LEU A 86 0.37 0.08 -9.72
C LEU A 86 -1.13 0.35 -9.72
N LEU A 87 -1.56 1.53 -9.29
CA LEU A 87 -2.97 1.93 -9.35
C LEU A 87 -3.49 1.96 -10.79
N TYR A 88 -2.69 2.36 -11.77
CA TYR A 88 -3.12 2.47 -13.16
C TYR A 88 -3.25 1.10 -13.84
N LEU A 89 -2.23 0.23 -13.72
CA LEU A 89 -2.23 -1.07 -14.40
C LEU A 89 -2.98 -2.18 -13.65
N LYS A 90 -3.09 -2.05 -12.33
CA LYS A 90 -3.57 -3.11 -11.43
C LYS A 90 -4.64 -2.58 -10.48
N PHE A 91 -5.47 -1.67 -10.99
CA PHE A 91 -6.52 -0.98 -10.22
C PHE A 91 -7.47 -1.97 -9.54
N ASN A 92 -7.93 -2.98 -10.28
CA ASN A 92 -8.85 -4.00 -9.77
C ASN A 92 -8.19 -4.88 -8.72
N ASP A 93 -6.96 -5.33 -8.95
CA ASP A 93 -6.23 -6.14 -7.98
C ASP A 93 -5.95 -5.37 -6.67
N TYR A 94 -5.76 -4.05 -6.76
CA TYR A 94 -5.63 -3.17 -5.60
C TYR A 94 -6.95 -3.02 -4.83
N ILE A 95 -8.08 -2.85 -5.53
CA ILE A 95 -9.40 -2.77 -4.89
C ILE A 95 -9.80 -4.10 -4.25
N LEU A 96 -9.56 -5.20 -4.95
CA LEU A 96 -9.97 -6.54 -4.53
C LEU A 96 -8.97 -7.21 -3.57
N GLY A 97 -7.74 -6.69 -3.48
CA GLY A 97 -6.70 -7.23 -2.59
C GLY A 97 -6.02 -8.51 -3.09
N LYS A 98 -6.08 -8.78 -4.40
CA LYS A 98 -5.71 -10.07 -5.01
C LYS A 98 -4.20 -10.31 -5.17
N ASP A 99 -3.34 -9.27 -5.11
CA ASP A 99 -1.93 -9.41 -5.52
C ASP A 99 -0.87 -9.01 -4.46
N HIS A 100 0.05 -9.95 -4.20
CA HIS A 100 1.18 -9.83 -3.25
C HIS A 100 2.24 -8.79 -3.68
N TYR A 101 2.20 -8.33 -4.93
CA TYR A 101 3.16 -7.36 -5.48
C TYR A 101 3.11 -5.99 -4.82
N THR A 102 1.96 -5.60 -4.28
CA THR A 102 1.82 -4.40 -3.46
C THR A 102 2.75 -4.45 -2.24
N GLY A 103 2.88 -5.63 -1.59
CA GLY A 103 3.79 -5.89 -0.47
C GLY A 103 5.26 -5.57 -0.78
N TYR A 104 5.76 -5.91 -1.97
CA TYR A 104 7.15 -5.62 -2.37
C TYR A 104 7.40 -4.12 -2.58
N ALA A 105 6.43 -3.39 -3.14
CA ALA A 105 6.52 -1.94 -3.27
C ALA A 105 6.58 -1.26 -1.88
N TYR A 106 5.87 -1.80 -0.89
CA TYR A 106 5.90 -1.29 0.50
C TYR A 106 7.21 -1.61 1.22
N ILE A 107 7.76 -2.82 1.04
CA ILE A 107 9.08 -3.19 1.59
C ILE A 107 10.16 -2.30 0.98
N LEU A 108 10.11 -2.04 -0.33
CA LEU A 108 11.07 -1.16 -1.01
C LEU A 108 10.94 0.29 -0.53
N ALA A 109 9.72 0.80 -0.37
CA ALA A 109 9.46 2.12 0.19
C ALA A 109 9.99 2.26 1.62
N LEU A 110 9.76 1.25 2.47
CA LEU A 110 10.24 1.22 3.84
C LEU A 110 11.78 1.20 3.91
N MET A 111 12.44 0.45 3.03
CA MET A 111 13.92 0.43 2.96
C MET A 111 14.51 1.77 2.50
N ILE A 112 13.94 2.40 1.47
CA ILE A 112 14.38 3.72 0.99
C ILE A 112 14.23 4.78 2.09
N ASN A 113 13.15 4.72 2.87
CA ASN A 113 12.92 5.64 3.96
C ASN A 113 13.77 5.39 5.20
N MET A 114 14.06 4.14 5.54
CA MET A 114 15.06 3.86 6.59
C MET A 114 16.43 4.43 6.20
N ILE A 115 16.81 4.36 4.93
CA ILE A 115 18.04 4.99 4.44
C ILE A 115 17.96 6.52 4.57
N GLY A 116 16.81 7.13 4.22
CA GLY A 116 16.55 8.56 4.36
C GLY A 116 16.61 9.04 5.82
N ALA A 117 15.84 8.41 6.71
CA ALA A 117 15.78 8.72 8.13
C ALA A 117 17.13 8.52 8.83
N ASN A 118 17.89 7.47 8.48
CA ASN A 118 19.21 7.24 9.06
C ASN A 118 20.25 8.26 8.55
N ARG A 119 20.11 8.72 7.29
CA ARG A 119 20.88 9.86 6.76
C ARG A 119 20.53 11.16 7.48
N GLU A 120 19.25 11.40 7.72
CA GLU A 120 18.75 12.62 8.37
C GLU A 120 19.14 12.66 9.85
N TYR A 121 19.02 11.54 10.57
CA TYR A 121 19.51 11.40 11.95
C TYR A 121 21.01 11.68 12.05
N ARG A 122 21.82 11.16 11.12
CA ARG A 122 23.25 11.50 11.04
C ARG A 122 23.51 12.96 10.71
N SER A 123 22.67 13.57 9.87
CA SER A 123 22.76 15.01 9.58
C SER A 123 22.37 15.85 10.79
N TYR A 124 21.35 15.42 11.55
CA TYR A 124 20.87 16.09 12.77
C TYR A 124 21.90 15.98 13.88
N SER A 125 22.50 14.81 14.11
CA SER A 125 23.55 14.66 15.12
C SER A 125 24.80 15.47 14.80
N LEU A 126 25.15 15.60 13.51
CA LEU A 126 26.22 16.48 13.05
C LEU A 126 25.87 17.97 13.19
N LEU A 127 24.65 18.37 12.86
CA LEU A 127 24.21 19.77 12.99
C LEU A 127 24.10 20.17 14.47
N LYS A 128 23.51 19.30 15.28
CA LYS A 128 23.37 19.45 16.73
C LYS A 128 24.73 19.54 17.41
N ARG A 129 25.68 18.64 17.12
CA ARG A 129 27.06 18.75 17.63
C ARG A 129 27.76 20.05 17.24
N LYS A 130 27.42 20.62 16.08
CA LYS A 130 28.01 21.87 15.60
C LYS A 130 27.34 23.11 16.20
N LEU A 131 26.03 23.06 16.42
CA LEU A 131 25.25 24.15 17.02
C LEU A 131 25.41 24.20 18.53
N GLU A 132 25.49 23.06 19.22
CA GLU A 132 25.79 23.01 20.66
C GLU A 132 27.26 23.38 20.97
N GLY A 133 28.09 23.56 19.95
CA GLY A 133 29.46 24.10 20.07
C GLY A 133 29.56 25.61 19.78
N ILE A 134 28.45 26.26 19.40
CA ILE A 134 28.36 27.71 19.17
C ILE A 134 27.44 28.24 20.26
N ASP A 135 27.95 29.08 21.16
CA ASP A 135 27.21 29.56 22.33
C ASP A 135 25.81 30.08 21.96
N ALA A 136 24.83 29.64 22.74
CA ALA A 136 23.40 29.73 22.50
C ALA A 136 22.80 31.14 22.70
N GLU A 137 23.52 32.20 22.33
CA GLU A 137 23.05 33.59 22.41
C GLU A 137 22.70 34.21 21.04
N GLU A 138 23.11 33.60 19.92
CA GLU A 138 22.68 34.09 18.60
C GLU A 138 21.27 33.60 18.25
N GLU A 139 20.36 34.55 18.00
CA GLU A 139 18.97 34.30 17.62
C GLU A 139 18.85 33.20 16.57
N VAL A 140 18.05 32.18 16.90
CA VAL A 140 17.79 30.93 16.15
C VAL A 140 17.28 31.16 14.71
N ASP A 141 17.02 32.41 14.31
CA ASP A 141 16.67 32.81 12.94
C ASP A 141 17.55 33.99 12.45
N SER A 142 18.88 33.80 12.43
CA SER A 142 19.77 34.70 11.68
C SER A 142 19.43 34.65 10.18
N PRO A 143 19.20 35.79 9.49
CA PRO A 143 18.93 35.82 8.05
C PRO A 143 20.07 35.30 7.18
N TYR A 144 21.24 35.01 7.77
CA TYR A 144 22.41 34.43 7.12
C TYR A 144 22.54 32.91 7.33
N ILE A 145 21.69 32.30 8.19
CA ILE A 145 21.64 30.86 8.46
C ILE A 145 20.22 30.35 8.11
N PRO A 146 19.89 30.13 6.81
CA PRO A 146 18.58 29.76 6.32
C PRO A 146 18.30 28.25 6.48
N THR A 147 18.83 27.60 7.52
CA THR A 147 18.73 26.15 7.69
C THR A 147 17.34 25.72 8.16
N THR A 148 16.64 26.55 8.95
CA THR A 148 15.32 26.24 9.54
C THR A 148 14.23 25.99 8.49
N LYS A 149 14.19 26.73 7.39
CA LYS A 149 13.20 26.55 6.31
C LYS A 149 13.38 25.21 5.57
N TRP A 150 14.62 24.87 5.22
CA TRP A 150 14.94 23.62 4.54
C TRP A 150 14.70 22.39 5.43
N ILE A 151 14.92 22.54 6.73
CA ILE A 151 14.58 21.51 7.72
C ILE A 151 13.07 21.28 7.75
N ARG A 152 12.25 22.34 7.83
CA ARG A 152 10.78 22.21 7.83
C ARG A 152 10.25 21.53 6.56
N VAL A 153 10.80 21.88 5.39
CA VAL A 153 10.42 21.26 4.12
C VAL A 153 10.81 19.77 4.07
N GLU A 154 12.00 19.42 4.52
CA GLU A 154 12.44 18.02 4.57
C GLU A 154 11.59 17.19 5.54
N THR A 155 11.28 17.73 6.73
CA THR A 155 10.39 17.07 7.69
C THR A 155 8.99 16.88 7.11
N LEU A 156 8.43 17.87 6.40
CA LEU A 156 7.13 17.73 5.74
C LEU A 156 7.15 16.65 4.65
N ILE A 157 8.20 16.62 3.82
CA ILE A 157 8.38 15.58 2.80
C ILE A 157 8.47 14.20 3.47
N ASN A 158 9.26 14.05 4.54
CA ASN A 158 9.43 12.78 5.23
C ASN A 158 8.16 12.33 5.97
N VAL A 159 7.39 13.25 6.56
CA VAL A 159 6.07 12.95 7.13
C VAL A 159 5.11 12.51 6.04
N PHE A 160 5.08 13.19 4.89
CA PHE A 160 4.24 12.81 3.76
C PHE A 160 4.60 11.42 3.23
N ILE A 161 5.89 11.12 3.06
CA ILE A 161 6.34 9.78 2.68
C ILE A 161 5.98 8.76 3.79
N GLY A 162 6.09 9.14 5.06
CA GLY A 162 5.63 8.35 6.21
C GLY A 162 4.16 7.95 6.12
N ILE A 163 3.29 8.90 5.81
CA ILE A 163 1.85 8.65 5.61
C ILE A 163 1.63 7.70 4.41
N LEU A 164 2.32 7.94 3.29
CA LEU A 164 2.26 7.05 2.12
C LEU A 164 2.75 5.63 2.41
N MET A 165 3.65 5.44 3.38
CA MET A 165 4.12 4.12 3.81
C MET A 165 3.19 3.41 4.79
N ILE A 166 2.45 4.15 5.63
CA ILE A 166 1.58 3.58 6.66
C ILE A 166 0.23 3.19 6.06
N PHE A 167 -0.30 3.99 5.13
CA PHE A 167 -1.61 3.74 4.50
C PHE A 167 -1.78 2.30 3.99
N PRO A 168 -0.76 1.69 3.34
CA PRO A 168 -0.88 0.32 2.86
C PRO A 168 -0.63 -0.74 3.92
N LEU A 169 0.18 -0.45 4.94
CA LEU A 169 0.31 -1.31 6.12
C LEU A 169 -1.01 -1.38 6.89
N ILE A 170 -1.71 -0.25 7.03
CA ILE A 170 -3.07 -0.23 7.57
C ILE A 170 -3.97 -1.10 6.70
N SER A 171 -3.92 -0.96 5.37
CA SER A 171 -4.71 -1.79 4.45
C SER A 171 -4.38 -3.29 4.53
N MET A 172 -3.14 -3.68 4.86
CA MET A 172 -2.76 -5.09 5.09
C MET A 172 -3.13 -5.58 6.50
N MET A 173 -3.10 -4.71 7.50
CA MET A 173 -3.42 -5.04 8.90
C MET A 173 -4.91 -5.05 9.20
N THR A 174 -5.71 -4.24 8.49
CA THR A 174 -7.17 -4.35 8.49
C THR A 174 -7.60 -5.55 7.64
N GLU A 175 -7.41 -6.75 8.24
CA GLU A 175 -8.21 -7.97 8.08
C GLU A 175 -8.41 -8.58 6.66
N GLY A 176 -7.99 -9.85 6.52
CA GLY A 176 -8.72 -10.82 5.66
C GLY A 176 -8.30 -10.99 4.19
N ASN A 177 -7.10 -10.59 3.75
CA ASN A 177 -6.63 -10.91 2.38
C ASN A 177 -6.37 -12.42 2.13
N VAL A 178 -6.70 -13.30 3.08
CA VAL A 178 -6.67 -14.75 2.88
C VAL A 178 -8.11 -15.20 2.69
N ALA A 179 -8.42 -15.67 1.48
CA ALA A 179 -9.69 -16.30 1.19
C ALA A 179 -9.95 -17.43 2.20
N ALA A 180 -11.07 -17.32 2.92
CA ALA A 180 -11.54 -18.35 3.82
C ALA A 180 -12.52 -19.22 3.05
N VAL A 181 -12.28 -20.53 3.06
CA VAL A 181 -13.25 -21.49 2.52
C VAL A 181 -14.46 -21.52 3.45
N ILE A 182 -15.64 -21.30 2.88
CA ILE A 182 -16.92 -21.23 3.59
C ILE A 182 -17.87 -22.32 3.10
N SER A 183 -18.96 -22.57 3.83
CA SER A 183 -20.06 -23.42 3.38
C SER A 183 -21.18 -22.60 2.74
N GLU A 184 -22.05 -23.27 2.00
CA GLU A 184 -23.16 -22.64 1.26
C GLU A 184 -24.15 -21.89 2.17
N ASP A 185 -24.37 -22.35 3.39
CA ASP A 185 -25.26 -21.69 4.36
C ASP A 185 -24.71 -20.36 4.90
N GLU A 186 -23.43 -20.07 4.67
CA GLU A 186 -22.78 -18.80 5.02
C GLU A 186 -22.93 -17.75 3.91
N ILE A 187 -23.38 -18.13 2.71
CA ILE A 187 -23.63 -17.20 1.61
C ILE A 187 -24.92 -16.44 1.89
N PRO A 188 -24.88 -15.10 1.94
CA PRO A 188 -26.05 -14.31 2.33
C PRO A 188 -27.04 -14.13 1.18
N PHE A 189 -26.99 -14.91 0.10
CA PHE A 189 -27.87 -14.78 -1.05
C PHE A 189 -28.13 -16.12 -1.74
N SER A 190 -29.29 -16.21 -2.39
CA SER A 190 -29.60 -17.32 -3.29
C SER A 190 -28.94 -17.05 -4.64
N TYR A 191 -28.47 -18.09 -5.30
CA TYR A 191 -27.91 -18.02 -6.64
C TYR A 191 -28.42 -19.19 -7.47
N VAL A 192 -28.42 -19.03 -8.79
CA VAL A 192 -28.73 -20.11 -9.73
C VAL A 192 -27.49 -20.99 -9.84
N SER A 193 -27.62 -22.26 -9.49
CA SER A 193 -26.50 -23.21 -9.50
C SER A 193 -26.23 -23.76 -10.90
N LEU A 194 -25.04 -24.31 -11.11
CA LEU A 194 -24.70 -25.01 -12.35
C LEU A 194 -25.67 -26.16 -12.66
N GLU A 195 -26.10 -26.90 -11.63
CA GLU A 195 -27.13 -27.95 -11.79
C GLU A 195 -28.45 -27.38 -12.35
N GLU A 196 -28.91 -26.23 -11.85
CA GLU A 196 -30.15 -25.60 -12.30
C GLU A 196 -30.06 -25.07 -13.75
N ILE A 197 -28.88 -24.64 -14.17
CA ILE A 197 -28.58 -24.20 -15.54
C ILE A 197 -28.58 -25.39 -16.52
N GLU A 198 -28.02 -26.52 -16.11
CA GLU A 198 -27.86 -27.72 -16.97
C GLU A 198 -29.05 -28.68 -16.96
N MET A 199 -29.93 -28.60 -15.96
CA MET A 199 -31.12 -29.47 -15.84
C MET A 199 -32.39 -29.11 -16.66
N PRO A 200 -32.48 -28.10 -17.54
CA PRO A 200 -33.73 -27.83 -18.25
C PRO A 200 -34.05 -28.84 -19.39
N GLU A 201 -33.12 -29.72 -19.77
CA GLU A 201 -33.31 -30.68 -20.87
C GLU A 201 -33.59 -32.11 -20.39
N THR A 202 -34.72 -32.69 -20.80
CA THR A 202 -35.20 -34.03 -20.36
C THR A 202 -34.29 -35.22 -20.72
N ASP A 203 -33.26 -35.01 -21.55
CA ASP A 203 -32.37 -36.08 -22.07
C ASP A 203 -30.90 -35.91 -21.62
N ARG A 204 -30.61 -34.98 -20.70
CA ARG A 204 -29.27 -34.74 -20.13
C ARG A 204 -29.23 -35.15 -18.65
N ASP A 205 -28.19 -35.89 -18.25
CA ASP A 205 -27.87 -36.12 -16.83
C ASP A 205 -26.76 -35.16 -16.40
N TYR A 206 -26.92 -34.51 -15.24
CA TYR A 206 -25.89 -33.65 -14.63
C TYR A 206 -25.21 -34.34 -13.44
N TYR A 207 -23.89 -34.21 -13.37
CA TYR A 207 -23.06 -34.68 -12.26
C TYR A 207 -22.23 -33.53 -11.71
N ASN A 208 -22.46 -33.17 -10.45
CA ASN A 208 -21.62 -32.20 -9.74
C ASN A 208 -20.28 -32.85 -9.34
N ASP A 209 -19.17 -32.29 -9.79
CA ASP A 209 -17.82 -32.77 -9.46
C ASP A 209 -17.24 -32.00 -8.27
N LEU A 210 -17.28 -30.68 -8.32
CA LEU A 210 -16.71 -29.81 -7.30
C LEU A 210 -17.60 -28.59 -7.09
N THR A 211 -17.76 -28.20 -5.82
CA THR A 211 -18.29 -26.91 -5.45
C THR A 211 -17.37 -26.31 -4.40
N HIS A 212 -16.83 -25.14 -4.70
CA HIS A 212 -15.88 -24.42 -3.88
C HIS A 212 -16.39 -23.01 -3.62
N MET A 213 -16.36 -22.60 -2.36
CA MET A 213 -16.90 -21.31 -1.92
C MET A 213 -15.90 -20.61 -1.02
N GLU A 214 -15.62 -19.36 -1.34
CA GLU A 214 -14.66 -18.54 -0.62
C GLU A 214 -15.27 -17.20 -0.22
N SER A 215 -14.94 -16.74 0.98
CA SER A 215 -15.14 -15.38 1.43
C SER A 215 -13.81 -14.69 1.62
N SER A 216 -13.70 -13.45 1.18
CA SER A 216 -12.53 -12.60 1.44
C SER A 216 -12.94 -11.15 1.68
N SER A 217 -12.00 -10.34 2.16
CA SER A 217 -12.25 -8.93 2.44
C SER A 217 -11.02 -8.09 2.18
N SER A 218 -11.22 -6.88 1.67
CA SER A 218 -10.19 -5.86 1.59
C SER A 218 -10.71 -4.54 2.15
N PHE A 219 -9.82 -3.56 2.32
CA PHE A 219 -10.26 -2.23 2.77
C PHE A 219 -11.29 -1.58 1.82
N LEU A 220 -11.11 -1.71 0.51
CA LEU A 220 -11.96 -1.09 -0.51
C LEU A 220 -13.12 -1.99 -0.97
N ALA A 221 -13.02 -3.30 -0.77
CA ALA A 221 -14.06 -4.29 -1.02
C ALA A 221 -14.26 -5.15 0.26
N PRO A 222 -14.96 -4.62 1.28
CA PRO A 222 -15.12 -5.28 2.58
C PRO A 222 -15.88 -6.62 2.51
N VAL A 223 -16.70 -6.85 1.49
CA VAL A 223 -17.44 -8.10 1.30
C VAL A 223 -17.09 -8.64 -0.08
N GLN A 224 -16.55 -9.86 -0.13
CA GLN A 224 -16.25 -10.56 -1.37
C GLN A 224 -16.62 -12.04 -1.21
N TYR A 225 -17.41 -12.57 -2.14
CA TYR A 225 -17.71 -13.99 -2.22
C TYR A 225 -17.32 -14.52 -3.60
N LYS A 226 -16.75 -15.71 -3.64
CA LYS A 226 -16.46 -16.44 -4.87
C LYS A 226 -17.04 -17.84 -4.75
N ILE A 227 -17.85 -18.23 -5.74
CA ILE A 227 -18.41 -19.57 -5.87
C ILE A 227 -17.86 -20.14 -7.17
N GLU A 228 -17.31 -21.34 -7.13
CA GLU A 228 -16.86 -22.09 -8.30
C GLU A 228 -17.53 -23.46 -8.26
N GLN A 229 -18.18 -23.82 -9.37
CA GLN A 229 -18.81 -25.12 -9.55
C GLN A 229 -18.26 -25.75 -10.82
N ASP A 230 -17.78 -26.99 -10.69
CA ASP A 230 -17.41 -27.84 -11.82
C ASP A 230 -18.39 -29.01 -11.88
N GLY A 231 -18.88 -29.30 -13.07
CA GLY A 231 -19.81 -30.39 -13.31
C GLY A 231 -19.58 -31.04 -14.66
N LYS A 232 -20.34 -32.11 -14.88
CA LYS A 232 -20.39 -32.79 -16.17
C LYS A 232 -21.82 -33.01 -16.59
N THR A 233 -22.13 -32.67 -17.83
CA THR A 233 -23.37 -33.10 -18.48
C THR A 233 -23.12 -34.30 -19.37
N ILE A 234 -24.09 -35.22 -19.38
CA ILE A 234 -24.08 -36.39 -20.25
C ILE A 234 -25.34 -36.35 -21.10
N ASP A 235 -25.16 -36.11 -22.39
CA ASP A 235 -26.24 -36.18 -23.36
C ASP A 235 -26.41 -37.62 -23.86
N HIS A 236 -27.64 -38.13 -23.75
CA HIS A 236 -28.03 -39.45 -24.26
C HIS A 236 -28.68 -39.39 -25.65
N SER A 237 -28.80 -38.20 -26.24
CA SER A 237 -29.39 -38.01 -27.55
C SER A 237 -28.59 -38.76 -28.63
N ASN A 238 -29.29 -39.38 -29.57
CA ASN A 238 -28.72 -40.10 -30.72
C ASN A 238 -27.93 -41.40 -30.43
N GLY A 239 -27.98 -41.96 -29.21
CA GLY A 239 -27.38 -43.26 -28.89
C GLY A 239 -25.84 -43.24 -28.88
N ARG A 240 -25.25 -42.05 -28.83
CA ARG A 240 -23.86 -41.78 -28.45
C ARG A 240 -23.89 -41.05 -27.12
N GLN A 241 -22.96 -41.39 -26.24
CA GLN A 241 -22.77 -40.68 -24.99
C GLN A 241 -21.76 -39.57 -25.27
N GLU A 242 -22.24 -38.33 -25.30
CA GLU A 242 -21.40 -37.13 -25.31
C GLU A 242 -21.26 -36.66 -23.86
N THR A 243 -20.09 -36.12 -23.51
CA THR A 243 -19.82 -35.67 -22.15
C THR A 243 -19.12 -34.34 -22.24
N ASP A 244 -19.77 -33.34 -21.67
CA ASP A 244 -19.30 -31.98 -21.64
C ASP A 244 -18.90 -31.64 -20.21
N ASP A 245 -17.76 -30.96 -20.08
CA ASP A 245 -17.26 -30.45 -18.81
C ASP A 245 -17.77 -29.01 -18.66
N ASP A 246 -18.63 -28.78 -17.68
CA ASP A 246 -19.29 -27.50 -17.47
C ASP A 246 -18.73 -26.80 -16.22
N HIS A 247 -18.63 -25.48 -16.27
CA HIS A 247 -18.11 -24.68 -15.17
C HIS A 247 -18.94 -23.43 -14.94
N LEU A 248 -19.19 -23.09 -13.68
CA LEU A 248 -19.79 -21.83 -13.26
C LEU A 248 -18.92 -21.16 -12.20
N SER A 249 -18.49 -19.93 -12.49
CA SER A 249 -17.87 -19.04 -11.52
C SER A 249 -18.80 -17.86 -11.24
N LEU A 250 -19.09 -17.60 -9.96
CA LEU A 250 -19.82 -16.43 -9.51
C LEU A 250 -18.97 -15.65 -8.51
N SER A 251 -18.68 -14.40 -8.83
CA SER A 251 -17.93 -13.48 -8.00
C SER A 251 -18.78 -12.28 -7.60
N TYR A 252 -19.05 -12.14 -6.30
CA TYR A 252 -19.79 -11.01 -5.73
C TYR A 252 -18.88 -10.10 -4.92
N TYR A 253 -19.04 -8.78 -5.08
CA TYR A 253 -18.26 -7.77 -4.37
C TYR A 253 -19.14 -6.63 -3.87
N GLU A 254 -18.98 -6.22 -2.61
CA GLU A 254 -19.47 -4.92 -2.12
C GLU A 254 -18.29 -3.97 -1.89
N LEU A 255 -18.28 -2.87 -2.63
CA LEU A 255 -17.26 -1.84 -2.52
C LEU A 255 -17.61 -0.84 -1.42
N ARG A 256 -16.61 -0.32 -0.72
CA ARG A 256 -16.80 0.71 0.32
C ARG A 256 -17.35 2.02 -0.26
N PHE A 257 -17.07 2.31 -1.53
CA PHE A 257 -17.46 3.55 -2.20
C PHE A 257 -18.12 3.27 -3.54
N LYS A 258 -19.36 3.76 -3.72
CA LYS A 258 -20.12 3.69 -5.00
C LYS A 258 -19.34 4.21 -6.20
N ALA A 259 -18.51 5.23 -6.00
CA ALA A 259 -17.70 5.83 -7.07
C ALA A 259 -16.69 4.85 -7.71
N LEU A 260 -16.34 3.75 -7.03
CA LEU A 260 -15.43 2.73 -7.56
C LEU A 260 -16.14 1.71 -8.47
N GLY A 261 -17.47 1.59 -8.39
CA GLY A 261 -18.24 0.54 -9.06
C GLY A 261 -18.00 0.47 -10.57
N ASN A 262 -18.19 1.59 -11.28
CA ASN A 262 -18.01 1.65 -12.72
C ASN A 262 -16.59 1.27 -13.17
N GLN A 263 -15.57 1.80 -12.48
CA GLN A 263 -14.19 1.56 -12.85
C GLN A 263 -13.78 0.12 -12.56
N THR A 264 -14.25 -0.46 -11.44
CA THR A 264 -14.00 -1.86 -11.11
C THR A 264 -14.68 -2.80 -12.11
N LEU A 265 -15.95 -2.55 -12.44
CA LEU A 265 -16.69 -3.31 -13.44
C LEU A 265 -16.00 -3.27 -14.81
N GLN A 266 -15.61 -2.08 -15.28
CA GLN A 266 -14.89 -1.93 -16.55
C GLN A 266 -13.57 -2.70 -16.60
N GLY A 267 -12.80 -2.70 -15.50
CA GLY A 267 -11.58 -3.50 -15.46
C GLY A 267 -11.82 -5.01 -15.42
N MET A 268 -13.00 -5.48 -14.98
CA MET A 268 -13.37 -6.91 -15.08
C MET A 268 -13.70 -7.29 -16.52
N MET A 269 -14.27 -6.36 -17.28
CA MET A 269 -14.62 -6.55 -18.69
C MET A 269 -13.44 -6.30 -19.67
N GLU A 270 -12.24 -5.97 -19.18
CA GLU A 270 -11.12 -5.48 -20.04
C GLU A 270 -10.78 -6.43 -21.20
N TYR A 271 -10.95 -7.73 -21.01
CA TYR A 271 -10.60 -8.77 -21.98
C TYR A 271 -11.81 -9.41 -22.66
N SER A 272 -13.01 -8.88 -22.40
CA SER A 272 -14.28 -9.48 -22.83
C SER A 272 -14.97 -8.58 -23.86
N ASP A 273 -15.46 -9.16 -24.96
CA ASP A 273 -16.25 -8.41 -25.96
C ASP A 273 -17.70 -8.27 -25.47
N THR A 274 -17.92 -7.24 -24.65
CA THR A 274 -19.18 -7.07 -23.92
C THR A 274 -20.18 -6.19 -24.66
N THR A 275 -21.45 -6.59 -24.57
CA THR A 275 -22.61 -5.82 -25.04
C THR A 275 -23.46 -5.40 -23.84
N GLU A 276 -23.83 -4.12 -23.79
CA GLU A 276 -24.73 -3.60 -22.75
C GLU A 276 -26.15 -4.14 -22.96
N VAL A 277 -26.78 -4.63 -21.90
CA VAL A 277 -28.16 -5.10 -21.90
C VAL A 277 -28.99 -4.31 -20.89
N ALA A 278 -30.24 -4.04 -21.22
CA ALA A 278 -31.16 -3.42 -20.29
C ALA A 278 -31.69 -4.49 -19.32
N GLN A 279 -31.27 -4.40 -18.05
CA GLN A 279 -31.75 -5.28 -16.98
C GLN A 279 -32.41 -4.45 -15.89
N GLU A 280 -33.64 -4.82 -15.49
CA GLU A 280 -34.32 -4.14 -14.39
C GLU A 280 -33.59 -4.44 -13.07
N GLY A 281 -33.56 -3.46 -12.16
CA GLY A 281 -32.91 -3.62 -10.86
C GLY A 281 -31.40 -3.36 -10.84
N THR A 282 -30.73 -3.25 -11.99
CA THR A 282 -29.30 -2.91 -12.07
C THR A 282 -29.09 -1.45 -12.47
N ASP A 283 -27.87 -0.93 -12.25
CA ASP A 283 -27.43 0.35 -12.81
C ASP A 283 -26.71 0.13 -14.14
N GLN A 284 -26.01 -0.99 -14.30
CA GLN A 284 -25.43 -1.47 -15.55
C GLN A 284 -25.50 -3.00 -15.60
N ALA A 285 -25.70 -3.54 -16.80
CA ALA A 285 -25.63 -4.96 -17.09
C ALA A 285 -24.94 -5.17 -18.44
N TRP A 286 -23.98 -6.07 -18.48
CA TRP A 286 -23.15 -6.35 -19.65
C TRP A 286 -23.02 -7.86 -19.81
N ILE A 287 -23.01 -8.32 -21.06
CA ILE A 287 -22.88 -9.73 -21.40
C ILE A 287 -21.82 -9.88 -22.48
N ALA A 288 -20.92 -10.84 -22.32
CA ALA A 288 -20.06 -11.33 -23.39
C ALA A 288 -20.43 -12.79 -23.68
N GLU A 289 -20.65 -13.11 -24.94
CA GLU A 289 -20.94 -14.48 -25.40
C GLU A 289 -19.88 -14.88 -26.41
N ASP A 290 -19.15 -15.95 -26.12
CA ASP A 290 -18.29 -16.67 -27.08
C ASP A 290 -18.75 -18.14 -27.16
N ILE A 291 -18.15 -18.90 -28.06
CA ILE A 291 -18.51 -20.31 -28.28
C ILE A 291 -18.17 -21.12 -27.02
N GLY A 292 -19.23 -21.53 -26.30
CA GLY A 292 -19.11 -22.34 -25.07
C GLY A 292 -18.69 -21.53 -23.84
N GLU A 293 -18.73 -20.21 -23.90
CA GLU A 293 -18.42 -19.33 -22.77
C GLU A 293 -19.40 -18.15 -22.73
N THR A 294 -20.02 -17.91 -21.59
CA THR A 294 -20.87 -16.74 -21.34
C THR A 294 -20.42 -16.04 -20.09
N GLU A 295 -20.19 -14.73 -20.19
CA GLU A 295 -19.86 -13.87 -19.05
C GLU A 295 -20.94 -12.81 -18.85
N ILE A 296 -21.39 -12.63 -17.61
CA ILE A 296 -22.37 -11.62 -17.22
C ILE A 296 -21.76 -10.72 -16.15
N PHE A 297 -21.81 -9.42 -16.37
CA PHE A 297 -21.32 -8.41 -15.43
C PHE A 297 -22.45 -7.45 -15.06
N LEU A 298 -22.85 -7.48 -13.79
CA LEU A 298 -23.90 -6.62 -13.25
C LEU A 298 -23.32 -5.67 -12.22
N LEU A 299 -23.82 -4.43 -12.21
CA LEU A 299 -23.49 -3.42 -11.22
C LEU A 299 -24.78 -2.79 -10.68
N LYS A 300 -24.87 -2.70 -9.35
CA LYS A 300 -25.89 -1.90 -8.66
C LYS A 300 -25.23 -1.12 -7.54
N GLU A 301 -25.21 0.20 -7.67
CA GLU A 301 -24.55 1.09 -6.72
C GLU A 301 -23.06 0.77 -6.48
N ASN A 302 -22.75 0.15 -5.35
CA ASN A 302 -21.42 -0.28 -4.94
C ASN A 302 -21.26 -1.81 -5.00
N LYS A 303 -22.26 -2.54 -5.48
CA LYS A 303 -22.28 -4.00 -5.55
C LYS A 303 -22.05 -4.47 -6.98
N ILE A 304 -21.14 -5.43 -7.16
CA ILE A 304 -20.80 -6.01 -8.45
C ILE A 304 -21.03 -7.52 -8.38
N LEU A 305 -21.64 -8.07 -9.42
CA LEU A 305 -21.72 -9.50 -9.67
C LEU A 305 -21.07 -9.78 -11.02
N ALA A 306 -20.09 -10.67 -11.04
CA ALA A 306 -19.46 -11.17 -12.25
C ALA A 306 -19.66 -12.68 -12.30
N ILE A 307 -20.22 -13.17 -13.40
CA ILE A 307 -20.52 -14.58 -13.64
C ILE A 307 -19.75 -14.99 -14.89
N THR A 308 -19.05 -16.11 -14.83
CA THR A 308 -18.43 -16.76 -15.98
C THR A 308 -18.95 -18.18 -16.03
N TYR A 309 -19.46 -18.59 -17.17
CA TYR A 309 -19.99 -19.92 -17.39
C TYR A 309 -19.37 -20.52 -18.63
N TYR A 310 -18.90 -21.76 -18.51
CA TYR A 310 -18.46 -22.57 -19.63
C TYR A 310 -19.43 -23.73 -19.79
N GLY A 311 -20.06 -23.79 -20.96
CA GLY A 311 -21.08 -24.79 -21.29
C GLY A 311 -21.99 -24.29 -22.42
N GLU A 312 -23.03 -25.06 -22.73
CA GLU A 312 -23.91 -24.79 -23.88
C GLU A 312 -25.24 -24.11 -23.52
N ALA A 313 -25.58 -24.04 -22.23
CA ALA A 313 -26.86 -23.50 -21.79
C ALA A 313 -26.92 -21.98 -21.96
N ASN A 314 -28.14 -21.47 -22.18
CA ASN A 314 -28.39 -20.04 -22.28
C ASN A 314 -28.62 -19.45 -20.89
N LEU A 315 -27.77 -18.50 -20.47
CA LEU A 315 -27.89 -17.84 -19.17
C LEU A 315 -28.85 -16.64 -19.14
N LEU A 316 -29.26 -16.12 -20.29
CA LEU A 316 -30.15 -14.94 -20.38
C LEU A 316 -31.46 -15.09 -19.59
N PRO A 317 -32.12 -16.26 -19.55
CA PRO A 317 -33.34 -16.44 -18.76
C PRO A 317 -33.15 -16.22 -17.26
N TYR A 318 -31.93 -16.37 -16.75
CA TYR A 318 -31.61 -16.26 -15.31
C TYR A 318 -31.16 -14.86 -14.88
N LEU A 319 -31.20 -13.87 -15.79
CA LEU A 319 -30.72 -12.51 -15.52
C LEU A 319 -31.49 -11.81 -14.40
N ASP A 320 -32.79 -12.08 -14.26
CA ASP A 320 -33.62 -11.51 -13.21
C ASP A 320 -33.16 -12.05 -11.83
N GLU A 321 -32.93 -13.36 -11.71
CA GLU A 321 -32.43 -14.01 -10.51
C GLU A 321 -31.03 -13.48 -10.12
N TYR A 322 -30.15 -13.27 -11.11
CA TYR A 322 -28.84 -12.68 -10.86
C TYR A 322 -28.92 -11.20 -10.45
N ALA A 323 -29.86 -10.43 -11.01
CA ALA A 323 -30.09 -9.05 -10.61
C ALA A 323 -30.68 -8.93 -9.19
N GLU A 324 -31.43 -9.94 -8.73
CA GLU A 324 -31.95 -10.02 -7.36
C GLU A 324 -30.85 -10.13 -6.31
N ILE A 325 -29.73 -10.81 -6.60
CA ILE A 325 -28.56 -10.92 -5.70
C ILE A 325 -28.04 -9.53 -5.29
N LEU A 326 -28.10 -8.57 -6.22
CA LEU A 326 -27.61 -7.21 -5.98
C LEU A 326 -28.57 -6.36 -5.15
N GLN A 327 -29.83 -6.76 -4.98
CA GLN A 327 -30.80 -5.96 -4.25
C GLN A 327 -30.48 -5.92 -2.75
N PRO A 328 -30.96 -4.90 -2.02
CA PRO A 328 -30.90 -4.90 -0.57
C PRO A 328 -31.75 -6.06 -0.07
N GLN A 329 -31.12 -7.09 0.47
CA GLN A 329 -31.88 -8.11 1.17
C GLN A 329 -32.45 -7.50 2.44
N ASP A 330 -33.77 -7.53 2.58
CA ASP A 330 -34.41 -7.13 3.82
C ASP A 330 -33.80 -7.92 4.99
N ALA A 331 -33.30 -7.18 5.96
CA ALA A 331 -32.51 -7.66 7.08
C ALA A 331 -33.15 -8.88 7.80
N VAL A 332 -32.64 -10.08 7.54
CA VAL A 332 -32.91 -11.26 8.37
C VAL A 332 -31.61 -12.03 8.63
N LYS A 333 -30.81 -11.48 9.55
CA LYS A 333 -30.22 -12.16 10.73
C LYS A 333 -29.19 -11.23 11.36
N SER A 334 -29.66 -10.41 12.31
CA SER A 334 -28.76 -9.80 13.29
C SER A 334 -28.12 -10.91 14.13
N GLN A 335 -26.87 -11.26 13.84
CA GLN A 335 -25.96 -11.74 14.88
C GLN A 335 -24.92 -10.64 15.13
N ASN A 336 -25.11 -9.97 16.26
CA ASN A 336 -24.21 -8.96 16.79
C ASN A 336 -22.76 -9.50 16.82
N PRO A 337 -21.75 -8.78 16.28
CA PRO A 337 -20.39 -8.96 16.76
C PRO A 337 -20.34 -8.43 18.19
N THR A 338 -20.13 -9.33 19.14
CA THR A 338 -19.93 -9.00 20.54
C THR A 338 -18.58 -8.29 20.65
N TRP A 339 -18.60 -6.96 20.72
CA TRP A 339 -17.45 -6.18 21.13
C TRP A 339 -17.16 -6.50 22.60
N VAL A 340 -16.16 -7.35 22.84
CA VAL A 340 -15.57 -7.51 24.18
C VAL A 340 -14.74 -6.26 24.45
N SER A 341 -15.36 -5.30 25.12
CA SER A 341 -14.65 -4.19 25.76
C SER A 341 -13.75 -4.75 26.87
N ILE A 342 -12.45 -4.82 26.62
CA ILE A 342 -11.47 -4.98 27.68
C ILE A 342 -11.11 -3.59 28.18
N THR A 343 -11.78 -3.18 29.25
CA THR A 343 -11.33 -2.10 30.13
C THR A 343 -11.24 -2.62 31.56
N GLU A 344 -10.06 -2.42 32.12
CA GLU A 344 -9.70 -2.32 33.54
C GLU A 344 -9.70 -3.60 34.41
N LYS A 345 -8.47 -4.03 34.73
CA LYS A 345 -7.99 -4.05 36.12
C LYS A 345 -6.50 -3.80 36.21
#